data_AF-A0A4V1ZVB2-F1
#
_entry.id   AF-A0A4V1ZVB2-F1
#
_cell.length_a   1.000
_cell.length_b   1.000
_cell.length_c   1.000
_cell.angle_alpha   90.00
_cell.angle_beta   90.00
_cell.angle_gamma   90.00
#
_symmetry.space_group_name_H-M   'P 1'
#
loop_
_entity.id
_entity.type
_entity.pdbx_description
1 polymer ?
#
loop_
_entity_poly.entity_id
_entity_poly.type
_entity_poly.pdbx_seq_one_letter_code
_entity_poly.pdbx_strand_id
1 'polypeptide(L)'
;MQNVSAQLPDTANKTVVAGPQYNRSRLHHFLWGSHYRKEWSTPVTIKVFYLDTANGGLTAYDKGGSRQTMSLRLHDGQKREYVLRSIDKSFTNALPELYRGTFVQSIINDQVSIAHPFAAVVVAPLAEKAGIYHTWPQNVFVPQQPSLGQFSNKYGNKLYLFEQRPDGNWETADNFGDAEKIIGTDKLFKKLAKDNDRTVDQVEYVRARLFDMFVGDWGRHEDQWR
;
A
#
# COMPACT_ATOMS: atom_id res chain seq x y z
N MET A 1 21.55 -4.41 15.99
CA MET A 1 20.86 -4.19 14.71
C MET A 1 19.38 -4.37 14.97
N GLN A 2 18.62 -3.27 15.04
CA GLN A 2 17.17 -3.34 15.23
C GLN A 2 16.55 -3.17 13.84
N ASN A 3 15.97 -4.23 13.30
CA ASN A 3 15.13 -4.14 12.11
C ASN A 3 14.00 -3.15 12.46
N VAL A 4 13.95 -1.99 11.79
CA VAL A 4 12.78 -1.08 11.88
C VAL A 4 11.69 -1.63 10.96
N SER A 5 11.42 -2.93 11.08
CA SER A 5 10.22 -3.53 10.53
C SER A 5 9.04 -3.01 11.33
N ALA A 6 7.89 -2.90 10.67
CA ALA A 6 6.65 -2.61 11.36
C ALA A 6 6.46 -3.61 12.51
N GLN A 7 6.73 -3.15 13.74
CA GLN A 7 6.60 -3.93 14.96
C GLN A 7 5.13 -3.89 15.34
N LEU A 8 4.45 -4.98 15.03
CA LEU A 8 3.11 -5.24 15.51
C LEU A 8 3.22 -5.96 16.87
N PRO A 9 2.47 -5.54 17.90
CA PRO A 9 2.38 -6.30 19.13
C PRO A 9 1.82 -7.70 18.87
N ASP A 10 1.86 -8.56 19.89
CA ASP A 10 1.14 -9.84 19.86
C ASP A 10 -0.38 -9.58 19.95
N THR A 11 -0.95 -9.19 18.81
CA THR A 11 -2.35 -8.82 18.67
C THR A 11 -3.16 -10.04 18.25
N ALA A 12 -4.42 -10.08 18.69
CA ALA A 12 -5.38 -11.07 18.22
C ALA A 12 -5.39 -11.16 16.68
N ASN A 13 -5.65 -12.36 16.17
CA ASN A 13 -5.87 -12.58 14.75
C ASN A 13 -7.37 -12.51 14.43
N LYS A 14 -7.70 -12.09 13.20
CA LYS A 14 -9.07 -12.08 12.68
C LYS A 14 -9.12 -12.74 11.32
N THR A 15 -10.04 -13.69 11.15
CA THR A 15 -10.38 -14.23 9.83
C THR A 15 -11.26 -13.24 9.08
N VAL A 16 -10.84 -12.88 7.87
CA VAL A 16 -11.47 -11.88 7.03
C VAL A 16 -11.45 -12.34 5.57
N VAL A 17 -12.40 -11.85 4.78
CA VAL A 17 -12.43 -12.05 3.32
C VAL A 17 -12.16 -10.70 2.67
N ALA A 18 -11.15 -10.62 1.80
CA ALA A 18 -10.69 -9.35 1.25
C ALA A 18 -11.73 -8.67 0.36
N GLY A 19 -12.42 -9.46 -0.45
CA GLY A 19 -13.46 -8.97 -1.36
C GLY A 19 -14.51 -10.05 -1.60
N PRO A 20 -15.42 -10.29 -0.63
CA PRO A 20 -16.47 -11.30 -0.76
C PRO A 20 -17.38 -11.05 -1.98
N GLN A 21 -17.51 -9.79 -2.42
CA GLN A 21 -18.26 -9.40 -3.62
C GLN A 21 -17.72 -9.99 -4.93
N TYR A 22 -16.48 -10.48 -4.94
CA TYR A 22 -15.85 -11.09 -6.12
C TYR A 22 -16.14 -12.59 -6.23
N ASN A 23 -16.83 -13.19 -5.25
CA ASN A 23 -17.35 -14.55 -5.37
C ASN A 23 -18.54 -14.56 -6.35
N ARG A 24 -18.28 -14.92 -7.62
CA ARG A 24 -19.24 -14.83 -8.73
C ARG A 24 -19.48 -16.20 -9.38
N SER A 25 -20.56 -16.29 -10.16
CA SER A 25 -20.94 -17.53 -10.84
C SER A 25 -20.03 -17.85 -12.02
N ARG A 26 -20.08 -19.11 -12.49
CA ARG A 26 -19.33 -19.54 -13.68
C ARG A 26 -19.69 -18.75 -14.94
N LEU A 27 -20.95 -18.35 -15.09
CA LEU A 27 -21.37 -17.50 -16.22
C LEU A 27 -20.72 -16.11 -16.16
N HIS A 28 -20.62 -15.52 -14.96
CA HIS A 28 -19.90 -14.26 -14.79
C HIS A 28 -18.42 -14.42 -15.15
N HIS A 29 -17.79 -15.51 -14.73
CA HIS A 29 -16.39 -15.79 -15.06
C HIS A 29 -16.17 -16.02 -16.57
N PHE A 30 -17.15 -16.62 -17.25
CA PHE A 30 -17.09 -16.80 -18.69
C PHE A 30 -17.14 -15.45 -19.44
N LEU A 31 -18.00 -14.53 -19.01
CA LEU A 31 -18.16 -13.21 -19.65
C LEU A 31 -17.04 -12.23 -19.28
N TRP A 32 -16.56 -12.26 -18.03
CA TRP A 32 -15.66 -11.24 -17.45
C TRP A 32 -14.32 -11.80 -16.97
N GLY A 33 -13.96 -13.02 -17.40
CA GLY A 33 -12.73 -13.71 -17.02
C GLY A 33 -12.74 -14.26 -15.58
N SER A 34 -11.76 -15.10 -15.24
CA SER A 34 -11.61 -15.67 -13.89
C SER A 34 -10.88 -14.75 -12.91
N HIS A 35 -9.83 -14.06 -13.39
CA HIS A 35 -8.92 -13.20 -12.60
C HIS A 35 -8.50 -13.82 -11.25
N TYR A 36 -8.22 -13.01 -10.22
CA TYR A 36 -7.85 -13.46 -8.87
C TYR A 36 -9.06 -13.60 -7.93
N ARG A 37 -10.25 -13.85 -8.48
CA ARG A 37 -11.51 -13.87 -7.68
C ARG A 37 -11.48 -14.91 -6.57
N LYS A 38 -10.77 -16.02 -6.78
CA LYS A 38 -10.56 -17.05 -5.75
C LYS A 38 -9.76 -16.48 -4.59
N GLU A 39 -8.66 -15.80 -4.86
CA GLU A 39 -7.77 -15.21 -3.86
C GLU A 39 -8.49 -14.09 -3.09
N TRP A 40 -9.30 -13.29 -3.78
CA TRP A 40 -10.14 -12.25 -3.16
C TRP A 40 -11.23 -12.78 -2.22
N SER A 41 -11.83 -13.93 -2.56
CA SER A 41 -12.92 -14.54 -1.80
C SER A 41 -12.46 -15.58 -0.77
N THR A 42 -11.17 -15.92 -0.75
CA THR A 42 -10.60 -16.86 0.22
C THR A 42 -10.52 -16.21 1.60
N PRO A 43 -11.09 -16.82 2.66
CA PRO A 43 -10.89 -16.36 4.02
C PRO A 43 -9.41 -16.46 4.41
N VAL A 44 -8.86 -15.38 4.95
CA VAL A 44 -7.48 -15.30 5.42
C VAL A 44 -7.42 -14.81 6.87
N THR A 45 -6.48 -15.35 7.63
CA THR A 45 -6.22 -14.93 9.01
C THR A 45 -5.21 -13.78 9.00
N ILE A 46 -5.64 -12.62 9.46
CA ILE A 46 -4.87 -11.38 9.43
C ILE A 46 -4.73 -10.81 10.85
N LYS A 47 -3.58 -10.21 11.16
CA LYS A 47 -3.34 -9.56 12.45
C LYS A 47 -4.25 -8.34 12.62
N VAL A 48 -4.84 -8.20 13.81
CA VAL A 48 -5.58 -6.99 14.20
C VAL A 48 -4.57 -5.88 14.52
N PHE A 49 -4.76 -4.70 13.94
CA PHE A 49 -3.82 -3.60 14.04
C PHE A 49 -4.39 -2.45 14.86
N TYR A 50 -3.72 -2.19 15.98
CA TYR A 50 -4.02 -1.07 16.85
C TYR A 50 -2.96 0.01 16.71
N LEU A 51 -3.40 1.25 16.48
CA LEU A 51 -2.51 2.38 16.21
C LEU A 51 -1.71 2.75 17.46
N ASP A 52 -2.29 2.65 18.65
CA ASP A 52 -1.66 3.01 19.92
C ASP A 52 -0.45 2.15 20.30
N THR A 53 -0.36 0.94 19.74
CA THR A 53 0.66 -0.05 20.11
C THR A 53 1.60 -0.39 18.97
N ALA A 54 1.15 -0.28 17.71
CA ALA A 54 2.02 -0.45 16.55
C ALA A 54 3.15 0.60 16.54
N ASN A 55 4.39 0.19 16.29
CA ASN A 55 5.58 1.06 16.20
C ASN A 55 5.74 2.07 17.35
N GLY A 56 5.36 1.69 18.58
CA GLY A 56 5.44 2.57 19.75
C GLY A 56 4.37 3.66 19.80
N GLY A 57 3.31 3.54 19.00
CA GLY A 57 2.21 4.48 18.92
C GLY A 57 2.25 5.31 17.63
N LEU A 58 1.23 5.13 16.80
CA LEU A 58 1.00 5.83 15.55
C LEU A 58 -0.14 6.84 15.70
N THR A 59 0.09 8.05 15.19
CA THR A 59 -0.91 9.11 15.14
C THR A 59 -1.41 9.28 13.71
N ALA A 60 -2.72 9.14 13.51
CA ALA A 60 -3.35 9.46 12.24
C ALA A 60 -3.48 10.98 12.06
N TYR A 61 -2.96 11.52 10.96
CA TYR A 61 -2.88 12.97 10.77
C TYR A 61 -3.51 13.47 9.47
N ASP A 62 -3.60 12.63 8.43
CA ASP A 62 -4.14 13.07 7.14
C ASP A 62 -4.81 11.93 6.36
N LYS A 63 -5.81 12.28 5.55
CA LYS A 63 -6.45 11.37 4.59
C LYS A 63 -5.82 11.59 3.22
N GLY A 64 -5.48 10.49 2.55
CA GLY A 64 -4.99 10.53 1.18
C GLY A 64 -5.74 9.54 0.30
N GLY A 65 -5.15 9.31 -0.87
CA GLY A 65 -5.65 8.37 -1.84
C GLY A 65 -6.25 9.06 -3.06
N SER A 66 -6.03 8.45 -4.23
CA SER A 66 -6.55 8.93 -5.50
C SER A 66 -8.03 8.53 -5.67
N ARG A 67 -8.56 8.56 -6.90
CA ARG A 67 -9.95 8.23 -7.22
C ARG A 67 -10.38 6.80 -6.85
N GLN A 68 -9.43 5.92 -6.55
CA GLN A 68 -9.64 4.47 -6.39
C GLN A 68 -9.32 3.91 -5.00
N THR A 69 -8.31 4.47 -4.34
CA THR A 69 -7.75 3.91 -3.09
C THR A 69 -8.01 4.89 -1.96
N MET A 70 -8.43 4.38 -0.81
CA MET A 70 -8.53 5.17 0.40
C MET A 70 -7.23 5.02 1.19
N SER A 71 -6.57 6.12 1.52
CA SER A 71 -5.34 6.10 2.31
C SER A 71 -5.48 6.92 3.59
N LEU A 72 -4.83 6.46 4.66
CA LEU A 72 -4.68 7.19 5.92
C LEU A 72 -3.19 7.33 6.20
N ARG A 73 -2.72 8.56 6.35
CA ARG A 73 -1.33 8.85 6.71
C ARG A 73 -1.18 8.86 8.22
N LEU A 74 -0.13 8.20 8.66
CA LEU A 74 0.22 8.01 10.05
C LEU A 74 1.66 8.49 10.26
N HIS A 75 1.99 8.91 11.48
CA HIS A 75 3.38 9.08 11.88
C HIS A 75 3.62 8.51 13.28
N ASP A 76 4.85 8.07 13.56
CA ASP A 76 5.26 7.69 14.91
C ASP A 76 5.75 8.91 15.71
N GLY A 77 6.22 8.68 16.94
CA GLY A 77 6.80 9.71 17.81
C GLY A 77 8.09 10.34 17.26
N GLN A 78 8.79 9.67 16.35
CA GLN A 78 10.00 10.15 15.68
C GLN A 78 9.68 10.87 14.34
N LYS A 79 8.40 11.10 14.04
CA LYS A 79 7.92 11.70 12.79
C LYS A 79 8.22 10.88 11.53
N ARG A 80 8.55 9.59 11.67
CA ARG A 80 8.59 8.69 10.51
C ARG A 80 7.18 8.43 10.04
N GLU A 81 6.99 8.51 8.73
CA GLU A 81 5.67 8.41 8.13
C GLU A 81 5.34 6.97 7.72
N TYR A 82 4.08 6.64 7.87
CA TYR A 82 3.49 5.38 7.45
C TYR A 82 2.15 5.64 6.77
N VAL A 83 1.63 4.64 6.08
CA VAL A 83 0.34 4.73 5.40
C VAL A 83 -0.43 3.43 5.54
N LEU A 84 -1.74 3.56 5.79
CA LEU A 84 -2.72 2.50 5.58
C LEU A 84 -3.38 2.73 4.23
N ARG A 85 -3.30 1.78 3.30
CA ARG A 85 -3.96 1.83 1.98
C ARG A 85 -5.01 0.73 1.90
N SER A 86 -6.23 1.07 1.48
CA SER A 86 -7.28 0.06 1.35
C SER A 86 -6.86 -1.01 0.35
N ILE A 87 -6.96 -2.29 0.75
CA ILE A 87 -6.69 -3.42 -0.15
C ILE A 87 -7.75 -3.46 -1.23
N ASP A 88 -9.02 -3.46 -0.82
CA ASP A 88 -10.14 -3.28 -1.72
C ASP A 88 -10.22 -1.83 -2.21
N LYS A 89 -10.43 -1.65 -3.51
CA LYS A 89 -10.43 -0.37 -4.20
C LYS A 89 -11.80 -0.12 -4.81
N SER A 90 -12.13 1.14 -5.04
CA SER A 90 -13.42 1.52 -5.61
C SER A 90 -13.24 2.64 -6.62
N PHE A 91 -13.60 2.38 -7.87
CA PHE A 91 -13.58 3.36 -8.96
C PHE A 91 -14.79 4.30 -8.93
N THR A 92 -15.68 4.17 -7.95
CA THR A 92 -16.94 4.93 -7.85
C THR A 92 -16.74 6.45 -8.02
N ASN A 93 -15.69 7.01 -7.41
CA ASN A 93 -15.41 8.45 -7.48
C ASN A 93 -14.83 8.88 -8.84
N ALA A 94 -14.30 7.94 -9.64
CA ALA A 94 -13.87 8.20 -11.00
C ALA A 94 -15.04 8.19 -12.01
N LEU A 95 -16.19 7.63 -11.64
CA LEU A 95 -17.35 7.54 -12.52
C LEU A 95 -18.15 8.85 -12.56
N PRO A 96 -18.67 9.24 -13.73
CA PRO A 96 -19.76 10.20 -13.85
C PRO A 96 -20.91 9.85 -12.91
N GLU A 97 -21.57 10.87 -12.35
CA GLU A 97 -22.63 10.69 -11.36
C GLU A 97 -23.77 9.80 -11.86
N LEU A 98 -24.13 9.90 -13.15
CA LEU A 98 -25.14 9.07 -13.81
C LEU A 98 -24.87 7.55 -13.69
N TYR A 99 -23.60 7.13 -13.61
CA TYR A 99 -23.24 5.71 -13.51
C TYR A 99 -23.06 5.24 -12.08
N ARG A 100 -23.04 6.15 -11.09
CA ARG A 100 -22.88 5.79 -9.69
C ARG A 100 -24.13 5.08 -9.18
N GLY A 101 -23.94 4.00 -8.43
CA GLY A 101 -25.04 3.15 -7.95
C GLY A 101 -25.69 2.23 -9.00
N THR A 102 -25.23 2.27 -10.26
CA THR A 102 -25.79 1.45 -11.34
C THR A 102 -25.02 0.13 -11.52
N PHE A 103 -25.54 -0.76 -12.38
CA PHE A 103 -24.83 -1.98 -12.77
C PHE A 103 -23.47 -1.69 -13.44
N VAL A 104 -23.33 -0.54 -14.11
CA VAL A 104 -22.06 -0.11 -14.74
C VAL A 104 -20.99 0.07 -13.67
N GLN A 105 -21.31 0.70 -12.54
CA GLN A 105 -20.38 0.80 -11.41
C GLN A 105 -20.00 -0.60 -10.88
N SER A 106 -20.94 -1.53 -10.80
CA SER A 106 -20.65 -2.90 -10.37
C SER A 106 -19.66 -3.60 -11.29
N ILE A 107 -19.82 -3.47 -12.61
CA ILE A 107 -18.90 -4.08 -13.59
C ILE A 107 -17.51 -3.44 -13.51
N ILE A 108 -17.44 -2.11 -13.39
CA ILE A 108 -16.16 -1.39 -13.32
C ILE A 108 -15.42 -1.73 -12.01
N ASN A 109 -16.12 -1.78 -10.87
CA ASN A 109 -15.51 -2.20 -9.61
C ASN A 109 -15.15 -3.69 -9.60
N ASP A 110 -15.82 -4.53 -10.40
CA ASP A 110 -15.45 -5.95 -10.57
C ASP A 110 -14.03 -6.10 -11.16
N GLN A 111 -13.56 -5.12 -11.95
CA GLN A 111 -12.23 -5.13 -12.56
C GLN A 111 -11.09 -4.99 -11.52
N VAL A 112 -11.38 -4.59 -10.28
CA VAL A 112 -10.39 -4.66 -9.18
C VAL A 112 -9.87 -6.09 -8.99
N SER A 113 -10.71 -7.10 -9.27
CA SER A 113 -10.34 -8.50 -9.13
C SER A 113 -9.24 -8.98 -10.10
N ILE A 114 -8.90 -8.17 -11.13
CA ILE A 114 -7.77 -8.41 -12.05
C ILE A 114 -6.43 -8.42 -11.31
N ALA A 115 -6.29 -7.60 -10.26
CA ALA A 115 -5.07 -7.56 -9.47
C ALA A 115 -5.17 -8.50 -8.26
N HIS A 116 -4.05 -9.11 -7.88
CA HIS A 116 -3.98 -9.95 -6.70
C HIS A 116 -4.09 -9.10 -5.42
N PRO A 117 -4.96 -9.44 -4.45
CA PRO A 117 -5.27 -8.59 -3.29
C PRO A 117 -4.06 -8.34 -2.37
N PHE A 118 -3.12 -9.29 -2.33
CA PHE A 118 -1.99 -9.28 -1.41
C PHE A 118 -0.63 -9.28 -2.13
N ALA A 119 -0.57 -8.79 -3.37
CA ALA A 119 0.68 -8.83 -4.16
C ALA A 119 1.86 -8.11 -3.48
N ALA A 120 1.61 -6.94 -2.86
CA ALA A 120 2.67 -6.09 -2.30
C ALA A 120 3.54 -6.82 -1.26
N VAL A 121 2.93 -7.62 -0.37
CA VAL A 121 3.68 -8.38 0.64
C VAL A 121 4.52 -9.52 0.07
N VAL A 122 4.19 -9.99 -1.15
CA VAL A 122 4.97 -11.01 -1.86
C VAL A 122 6.13 -10.37 -2.63
N VAL A 123 5.93 -9.16 -3.16
CA VAL A 123 6.96 -8.46 -3.94
C VAL A 123 8.12 -7.99 -3.07
N ALA A 124 7.87 -7.57 -1.82
CA ALA A 124 8.89 -7.07 -0.91
C ALA A 124 10.11 -8.01 -0.72
N PRO A 125 9.95 -9.30 -0.34
CA PRO A 125 11.09 -10.21 -0.21
C PRO A 125 11.79 -10.50 -1.55
N LEU A 126 11.09 -10.41 -2.68
CA LEU A 126 11.71 -10.54 -4.00
C LEU A 126 12.61 -9.33 -4.30
N ALA A 127 12.16 -8.12 -3.97
CA ALA A 127 12.95 -6.88 -4.11
C ALA A 127 14.19 -6.90 -3.20
N GLU A 128 14.03 -7.39 -1.96
CA GLU A 128 15.14 -7.60 -1.03
C GLU A 128 16.22 -8.51 -1.64
N LYS A 129 15.83 -9.66 -2.20
CA LYS A 129 16.77 -10.59 -2.85
C LYS A 129 17.37 -10.05 -4.15
N ALA A 130 16.66 -9.15 -4.82
CA ALA A 130 17.19 -8.42 -5.97
C ALA A 130 18.14 -7.28 -5.56
N GLY A 131 18.29 -6.99 -4.27
CA GLY A 131 19.14 -5.89 -3.77
C GLY A 131 18.55 -4.52 -4.06
N ILE A 132 17.22 -4.39 -4.08
CA ILE A 132 16.50 -3.15 -4.35
C ILE A 132 15.92 -2.62 -3.03
N TYR A 133 16.06 -1.32 -2.78
CA TYR A 133 15.41 -0.67 -1.64
C TYR A 133 13.89 -0.77 -1.75
N HIS A 134 13.24 -1.17 -0.65
CA HIS A 134 11.83 -1.51 -0.62
C HIS A 134 11.23 -1.19 0.73
N THR A 135 9.92 -0.96 0.78
CA THR A 135 9.18 -0.89 2.05
C THR A 135 8.93 -2.29 2.59
N TRP A 136 8.58 -2.40 3.87
CA TRP A 136 8.05 -3.64 4.45
C TRP A 136 6.53 -3.61 4.60
N PRO A 137 5.77 -3.89 3.52
CA PRO A 137 4.32 -3.94 3.57
C PRO A 137 3.82 -5.07 4.47
N GLN A 138 2.70 -4.79 5.15
CA GLN A 138 1.97 -5.78 5.95
C GLN A 138 0.47 -5.67 5.69
N ASN A 139 -0.19 -6.80 5.50
CA ASN A 139 -1.66 -6.82 5.47
C ASN A 139 -2.18 -6.83 6.90
N VAL A 140 -3.08 -5.91 7.21
CA VAL A 140 -3.60 -5.70 8.56
C VAL A 140 -5.11 -5.47 8.56
N PHE A 141 -5.78 -5.92 9.62
CA PHE A 141 -7.17 -5.56 9.89
C PHE A 141 -7.23 -4.47 10.93
N VAL A 142 -7.75 -3.30 10.57
CA VAL A 142 -7.85 -2.16 11.49
C VAL A 142 -9.28 -2.12 12.03
N PRO A 143 -9.54 -2.43 13.31
CA PRO A 143 -10.86 -2.28 13.91
C PRO A 143 -11.17 -0.80 14.11
N GLN A 144 -12.45 -0.48 14.32
CA GLN A 144 -12.79 0.80 14.94
C GLN A 144 -12.13 0.90 16.31
N GLN A 145 -11.44 2.02 16.57
CA GLN A 145 -10.66 2.21 17.78
C GLN A 145 -10.53 3.71 18.10
N PRO A 146 -10.38 4.11 19.38
CA PRO A 146 -10.26 5.51 19.78
C PRO A 146 -9.09 6.24 19.09
N SER A 147 -7.96 5.55 18.89
CA SER A 147 -6.74 6.13 18.29
C SER A 147 -6.90 6.54 16.82
N LEU A 148 -7.98 6.14 16.14
CA LEU A 148 -8.34 6.67 14.83
C LEU A 148 -8.99 8.06 14.90
N GLY A 149 -9.47 8.48 16.07
CA GLY A 149 -10.15 9.76 16.29
C GLY A 149 -11.27 10.00 15.27
N GLN A 150 -11.22 11.16 14.62
CA GLN A 150 -12.18 11.55 13.57
C GLN A 150 -12.22 10.61 12.36
N PHE A 151 -11.18 9.78 12.15
CA PHE A 151 -11.11 8.85 11.02
C PHE A 151 -11.83 7.52 11.32
N SER A 152 -12.20 7.24 12.56
CA SER A 152 -12.70 5.91 13.00
C SER A 152 -13.89 5.41 12.17
N ASN A 153 -14.89 6.26 11.92
CA ASN A 153 -16.08 5.88 11.16
C ASN A 153 -15.76 5.46 9.71
N LYS A 154 -14.81 6.14 9.07
CA LYS A 154 -14.49 5.90 7.66
C LYS A 154 -13.42 4.83 7.49
N TYR A 155 -12.47 4.74 8.42
CA TYR A 155 -11.27 3.91 8.30
C TYR A 155 -11.29 2.65 9.18
N GLY A 156 -12.15 2.56 10.19
CA GLY A 156 -12.26 1.38 11.02
C GLY A 156 -12.97 0.20 10.34
N ASN A 157 -12.76 -0.98 10.90
CA ASN A 157 -13.32 -2.28 10.50
C ASN A 157 -13.00 -2.70 9.06
N LYS A 158 -11.77 -2.45 8.60
CA LYS A 158 -11.36 -2.70 7.21
C LYS A 158 -9.97 -3.32 7.11
N LEU A 159 -9.72 -3.93 5.96
CA LEU A 159 -8.42 -4.46 5.57
C LEU A 159 -7.58 -3.38 4.88
N TYR A 160 -6.32 -3.30 5.30
CA TYR A 160 -5.34 -2.37 4.76
C TYR A 160 -4.02 -3.05 4.47
N LEU A 161 -3.31 -2.49 3.51
CA LEU A 161 -1.88 -2.58 3.37
C LEU A 161 -1.26 -1.48 4.24
N PHE A 162 -0.52 -1.86 5.27
CA PHE A 162 0.28 -0.97 6.11
C PHE A 162 1.70 -0.92 5.57
N GLU A 163 2.21 0.28 5.30
CA GLU A 163 3.53 0.49 4.70
C GLU A 163 4.26 1.68 5.32
N GLN A 164 5.59 1.58 5.37
CA GLN A 164 6.45 2.75 5.54
C GLN A 164 6.23 3.71 4.37
N ARG A 165 6.21 5.02 4.65
CA ARG A 165 6.18 6.08 3.64
C ARG A 165 7.50 6.87 3.73
N PRO A 166 8.57 6.42 3.06
CA PRO A 166 9.87 7.05 3.22
C PRO A 166 9.87 8.49 2.69
N ASP A 167 10.17 9.44 3.57
CA ASP A 167 10.48 10.86 3.32
C ASP A 167 11.25 11.36 4.57
N GLY A 168 12.25 12.22 4.38
CA GLY A 168 13.08 12.67 5.50
C GLY A 168 14.07 11.60 6.00
N ASN A 169 14.28 11.53 7.32
CA ASN A 169 15.33 10.70 7.92
C ASN A 169 14.86 9.27 8.17
N TRP A 170 15.63 8.31 7.66
CA TRP A 170 15.45 6.87 7.84
C TRP A 170 16.78 6.14 8.08
N GLU A 171 17.71 6.75 8.82
CA GLU A 171 19.06 6.21 9.12
C GLU A 171 19.07 4.88 9.88
N THR A 172 17.92 4.51 10.44
CA THR A 172 17.75 3.26 11.20
C THR A 172 17.06 2.17 10.39
N ALA A 173 16.77 2.43 9.10
CA ALA A 173 16.05 1.53 8.22
C ALA A 173 16.97 1.07 7.08
N ASP A 174 17.56 -0.11 7.28
CA ASP A 174 18.46 -0.79 6.34
C ASP A 174 17.78 -1.11 5.00
N ASN A 175 16.48 -1.37 5.01
CA ASN A 175 15.67 -1.55 3.81
C ASN A 175 15.59 -0.29 2.91
N PHE A 176 16.03 0.86 3.42
CA PHE A 176 16.22 2.11 2.67
C PHE A 176 17.70 2.53 2.59
N GLY A 177 18.64 1.64 2.90
CA GLY A 177 20.07 1.92 2.84
C GLY A 177 20.55 2.90 3.90
N ASP A 178 19.91 2.92 5.07
CA ASP A 178 20.28 3.78 6.20
C ASP A 178 20.36 5.28 5.83
N ALA A 179 19.45 5.73 4.96
CA ALA A 179 19.49 7.07 4.39
C ALA A 179 19.14 8.18 5.40
N GLU A 180 20.06 9.14 5.58
CA GLU A 180 19.86 10.39 6.36
C GLU A 180 18.73 11.26 5.80
N LYS A 181 18.53 11.20 4.48
CA LYS A 181 17.56 12.04 3.79
C LYS A 181 17.03 11.41 2.52
N ILE A 182 15.78 10.98 2.61
CA ILE A 182 14.99 10.49 1.49
C ILE A 182 14.15 11.65 0.92
N ILE A 183 14.04 11.73 -0.41
CA ILE A 183 13.31 12.80 -1.10
C ILE A 183 12.45 12.24 -2.25
N GLY A 184 11.29 12.84 -2.51
CA GLY A 184 10.50 12.49 -3.70
C GLY A 184 11.14 12.96 -5.02
N THR A 185 10.66 12.35 -6.11
CA THR A 185 11.06 12.62 -7.51
C THR A 185 11.10 14.10 -7.88
N ASP A 186 10.11 14.90 -7.48
CA ASP A 186 10.09 16.34 -7.75
C ASP A 186 11.28 17.09 -7.13
N LYS A 187 11.65 16.72 -5.89
CA LYS A 187 12.82 17.29 -5.20
C LYS A 187 14.10 16.82 -5.86
N LEU A 188 14.17 15.57 -6.32
CA LEU A 188 15.31 15.03 -7.07
C LEU A 188 15.55 15.85 -8.34
N PHE A 189 14.54 16.05 -9.19
CA PHE A 189 14.69 16.83 -10.42
C PHE A 189 15.11 18.27 -10.14
N LYS A 190 14.55 18.92 -9.11
CA LYS A 190 14.99 20.26 -8.68
C LYS A 190 16.45 20.27 -8.22
N LYS A 191 16.95 19.19 -7.64
CA LYS A 191 18.35 19.08 -7.23
C LYS A 191 19.27 18.90 -8.43
N LEU A 192 18.92 18.03 -9.38
CA LEU A 192 19.68 17.79 -10.60
C LEU A 192 19.75 19.07 -11.47
N ALA A 193 18.65 19.79 -11.61
CA ALA A 193 18.61 21.03 -12.41
C ALA A 193 19.42 22.19 -11.79
N LYS A 194 19.74 22.12 -10.48
CA LYS A 194 20.49 23.16 -9.77
C LYS A 194 22.00 22.99 -9.86
N ASP A 195 22.48 21.78 -10.14
CA ASP A 195 23.87 21.41 -9.96
C ASP A 195 24.19 20.19 -10.85
N ASN A 196 25.05 20.41 -11.83
CA ASN A 196 25.40 19.41 -12.85
C ASN A 196 26.32 18.30 -12.32
N ASP A 197 26.93 18.48 -11.14
CA ASP A 197 27.76 17.46 -10.51
C ASP A 197 26.92 16.41 -9.78
N ARG A 198 25.60 16.62 -9.67
CA ARG A 198 24.69 15.65 -9.08
C ARG A 198 24.29 14.61 -10.10
N THR A 199 24.55 13.35 -9.77
CA THR A 199 24.14 12.20 -10.56
C THR A 199 23.20 11.30 -9.79
N VAL A 200 22.37 10.56 -10.52
CA VAL A 200 21.58 9.44 -9.97
C VAL A 200 22.40 8.17 -10.12
N ASP A 201 22.26 7.22 -9.19
CA ASP A 201 22.74 5.86 -9.39
C ASP A 201 21.92 5.19 -10.50
N GLN A 202 22.47 5.21 -11.71
CA GLN A 202 21.80 4.66 -12.89
C GLN A 202 21.69 3.14 -12.83
N VAL A 203 22.64 2.46 -12.17
CA VAL A 203 22.66 1.00 -12.07
C VAL A 203 21.53 0.55 -11.15
N GLU A 204 21.37 1.20 -10.00
CA GLU A 204 20.25 0.94 -9.08
C GLU A 204 18.91 1.25 -9.74
N TYR A 205 18.81 2.38 -10.45
CA TYR A 205 17.59 2.72 -11.16
C TYR A 205 17.21 1.67 -12.23
N VAL A 206 18.16 1.25 -13.08
CA VAL A 206 17.91 0.23 -14.11
C VAL A 206 17.56 -1.12 -13.48
N ARG A 207 18.24 -1.51 -12.39
CA ARG A 207 17.92 -2.72 -11.62
C ARG A 207 16.47 -2.70 -11.14
N ALA A 208 16.03 -1.60 -10.52
CA ALA A 208 14.66 -1.44 -10.06
C ALA A 208 13.64 -1.50 -11.21
N ARG A 209 13.94 -0.86 -12.35
CA ARG A 209 13.05 -0.89 -13.53
C ARG A 209 12.96 -2.26 -14.19
N LEU A 210 14.07 -2.99 -14.29
CA LEU A 210 14.07 -4.36 -14.80
C LEU A 210 13.30 -5.29 -13.86
N PHE A 211 13.42 -5.09 -12.55
CA PHE A 211 12.62 -5.82 -11.57
C PHE A 211 11.13 -5.51 -11.68
N ASP A 212 10.74 -4.23 -11.82
CA ASP A 212 9.35 -3.83 -12.09
C ASP A 212 8.80 -4.57 -13.33
N MET A 213 9.57 -4.64 -14.42
CA MET A 213 9.18 -5.39 -15.63
C MET A 213 9.06 -6.90 -15.37
N PHE A 214 9.99 -7.47 -14.62
CA PHE A 214 10.01 -8.90 -14.28
C PHE A 214 8.78 -9.32 -13.47
N VAL A 215 8.37 -8.51 -12.48
CA VAL A 215 7.18 -8.77 -11.66
C VAL A 215 5.89 -8.26 -12.29
N GLY A 216 5.96 -7.60 -13.45
CA GLY A 216 4.81 -7.04 -14.15
C GLY A 216 4.18 -5.83 -13.43
N ASP A 217 4.97 -4.99 -12.77
CA ASP A 217 4.50 -3.74 -12.18
C ASP A 217 4.30 -2.64 -13.25
N TRP A 218 3.11 -2.66 -13.85
CA TRP A 218 2.65 -1.66 -14.81
C TRP A 218 2.11 -0.38 -14.14
N GLY A 219 2.04 -0.36 -12.81
CA GLY A 219 1.45 0.73 -12.03
C GLY A 219 2.47 1.68 -11.42
N ARG A 220 3.77 1.43 -11.58
CA ARG A 220 4.86 2.22 -11.01
C ARG A 220 4.91 3.65 -11.58
N HIS A 221 4.57 4.65 -10.77
CA HIS A 221 4.59 6.08 -11.10
C HIS A 221 5.51 6.90 -10.17
N GLU A 222 5.72 8.17 -10.48
CA GLU A 222 6.73 9.07 -9.88
C GLU A 222 6.62 9.22 -8.35
N ASP A 223 5.42 9.13 -7.77
CA ASP A 223 5.24 9.21 -6.31
C ASP A 223 5.72 7.96 -5.57
N GLN A 224 5.99 6.86 -6.29
CA GLN A 224 6.48 5.60 -5.75
C GLN A 224 8.01 5.48 -5.82
N TRP A 225 8.69 6.57 -6.18
CA TRP A 225 10.15 6.68 -6.17
C TRP A 225 10.60 7.64 -5.09
N ARG A 226 11.77 7.35 -4.53
CA ARG A 226 12.37 8.01 -3.38
C ARG A 226 13.89 8.02 -3.50
#